data_AF-A0A8K9XEU5-F1
#
_entry.id   AF-A0A8K9XEU5-F1
#
_cell.length_a   1.000
_cell.length_b   1.000
_cell.length_c   1.000
_cell.angle_alpha   90.00
_cell.angle_beta   90.00
_cell.angle_gamma   90.00
#
_symmetry.space_group_name_H-M   'P 1'
#
loop_
_entity.id
_entity.type
_entity.pdbx_description
1 polymer ?
#
loop_
_entity_poly.entity_id
_entity_poly.type
_entity_poly.pdbx_seq_one_letter_code
_entity_poly.pdbx_strand_id
1 'polypeptide(L)'
;MLFPALLLLALSSVLSSKECPHHCLCYEHSDLVDCRARGFLQVPHGLSHGTWLLDLGGNLLMEVRSRAFRGLSRLRHLYLHANQLRAVRHGSLSMLPVLEALQLGQNNITHIDTEALAPLHSLTLLGLEGNQLQHLKFKTFLSLHTAGTHLQLAGNPWNCDCDLHRVFSKLLSVPWRSRTSATTTSYSCGFGDIEIEHR
;
A
#
# COMPACT_ATOMS: atom_id res chain seq x y z
N MET A 1 4.22 46.41 43.99
CA MET A 1 2.97 45.85 43.41
C MET A 1 3.07 45.94 41.90
N LEU A 2 2.95 44.81 41.21
CA LEU A 2 2.60 44.59 39.79
C LEU A 2 3.54 45.11 38.68
N PHE A 3 4.29 44.18 38.08
CA PHE A 3 4.65 44.19 36.66
C PHE A 3 3.58 43.41 35.87
N PRO A 4 2.99 43.90 34.77
CA PRO A 4 2.27 43.04 33.86
C PRO A 4 3.24 42.52 32.78
N ALA A 5 3.45 41.21 32.78
CA ALA A 5 4.09 40.49 31.70
C ALA A 5 3.14 40.45 30.50
N LEU A 6 3.55 41.03 29.38
CA LEU A 6 2.89 40.87 28.09
C LEU A 6 3.22 39.46 27.58
N LEU A 7 2.29 38.52 27.75
CA LEU A 7 2.41 37.18 27.19
C LEU A 7 2.11 37.26 25.68
N LEU A 8 3.15 37.11 24.86
CA LEU A 8 3.04 36.85 23.42
C LEU A 8 2.32 35.52 23.22
N LEU A 9 1.03 35.56 22.87
CA LEU A 9 0.32 34.39 22.36
C LEU A 9 0.80 34.14 20.94
N ALA A 10 1.82 33.29 20.80
CA ALA A 10 2.09 32.61 19.54
C ALA A 10 0.88 31.69 19.27
N LEU A 11 0.01 32.10 18.35
CA LEU A 11 -0.98 31.25 17.71
C LEU A 11 -0.25 30.24 16.81
N SER A 12 0.43 29.27 17.42
CA SER A 12 0.66 28.01 16.75
C SER A 12 -0.63 27.22 16.89
N SER A 13 -1.44 27.20 15.83
CA SER A 13 -2.43 26.14 15.63
C SER A 13 -1.67 24.82 15.52
N VAL A 14 -1.26 24.26 16.65
CA VAL A 14 -0.66 22.93 16.72
C VAL A 14 -1.78 21.95 16.43
N LEU A 15 -1.67 21.24 15.32
CA LEU A 15 -2.48 20.06 15.02
C LEU A 15 -2.41 19.15 16.27
N SER A 16 -3.51 19.07 17.04
CA SER A 16 -3.54 18.33 18.31
C SER A 16 -3.25 16.85 18.04
N SER A 17 -2.02 16.43 18.30
CA SER A 17 -1.58 15.04 18.25
C SER A 17 -1.33 14.58 19.68
N LYS A 18 -1.99 13.48 20.08
CA LYS A 18 -1.71 12.80 21.35
C LYS A 18 -0.91 11.55 21.06
N GLU A 19 0.00 11.17 21.96
CA GLU A 19 0.58 9.83 21.93
C GLU A 19 -0.54 8.79 22.01
N CYS A 20 -0.70 8.05 20.93
CA CYS A 20 -1.55 6.87 20.90
C CYS A 20 -0.86 5.70 21.59
N PRO A 21 -1.60 4.64 21.96
CA PRO A 21 -0.99 3.38 22.37
C PRO A 21 0.12 2.98 21.38
N HIS A 22 1.24 2.46 21.90
CA HIS A 22 2.36 1.94 21.12
C HIS A 22 3.27 2.97 20.41
N HIS A 23 3.40 4.20 20.91
CA HIS A 23 4.28 5.20 20.27
C HIS A 23 3.86 5.49 18.82
N CYS A 24 2.57 5.60 18.53
CA CYS A 24 2.10 6.21 17.29
C CYS A 24 1.59 7.63 17.57
N LEU A 25 1.50 8.46 16.53
CA LEU A 25 0.86 9.77 16.58
C LEU A 25 -0.57 9.65 16.07
N CYS A 26 -1.53 10.05 16.91
CA CYS A 26 -2.93 10.08 16.52
C CYS A 26 -3.44 11.51 16.48
N TYR A 27 -4.12 11.84 15.38
CA TYR A 27 -4.68 13.17 15.15
C TYR A 27 -6.19 13.13 15.42
N GLU A 28 -6.61 13.72 16.55
CA GLU A 28 -7.98 13.58 17.09
C GLU A 28 -9.09 14.08 16.15
N HIS A 29 -8.78 15.01 15.23
CA HIS A 29 -9.77 15.61 14.33
C HIS A 29 -9.79 14.99 12.94
N SER A 30 -8.83 14.12 12.63
CA SER A 30 -8.67 13.56 11.29
C SER A 30 -8.62 12.04 11.28
N ASP A 31 -8.87 11.35 12.40
CA ASP A 31 -8.88 9.89 12.50
C ASP A 31 -7.68 9.22 11.78
N LEU A 32 -6.53 9.90 11.83
CA LEU A 32 -5.29 9.51 11.17
C LEU A 32 -4.34 8.98 12.22
N VAL A 33 -3.76 7.80 11.94
CA VAL A 33 -2.78 7.16 12.79
C VAL A 33 -1.45 7.04 12.03
N ASP A 34 -0.43 7.74 12.52
CA ASP A 34 0.94 7.69 11.99
C ASP A 34 1.84 6.85 12.92
N CYS A 35 2.26 5.70 12.42
CA CYS A 35 3.14 4.75 13.08
C CYS A 35 4.46 4.55 12.31
N ARG A 36 4.88 5.53 11.48
CA ARG A 36 6.06 5.40 10.63
C ARG A 36 7.36 5.31 11.43
N ALA A 37 8.28 4.50 10.93
CA ALA A 37 9.65 4.39 11.44
C ALA A 37 9.76 4.18 12.96
N ARG A 38 8.85 3.38 13.53
CA ARG A 38 8.81 3.05 14.97
C ARG A 38 9.41 1.67 15.29
N GLY A 39 9.91 0.95 14.28
CA GLY A 39 10.53 -0.37 14.46
C GLY A 39 9.53 -1.49 14.74
N PHE A 40 8.28 -1.33 14.33
CA PHE A 40 7.27 -2.37 14.52
C PHE A 40 7.62 -3.65 13.76
N LEU A 41 7.51 -4.80 14.43
CA LEU A 41 7.64 -6.12 13.81
C LEU A 41 6.28 -6.68 13.35
N GLN A 42 5.19 -6.12 13.89
CA GLN A 42 3.81 -6.52 13.65
C GLN A 42 2.91 -5.28 13.72
N VAL A 43 1.72 -5.35 13.11
CA VAL A 43 0.71 -4.29 13.22
C VAL A 43 0.35 -4.08 14.70
N PRO A 44 0.46 -2.85 15.24
CA PRO A 44 0.13 -2.57 16.63
C PRO A 44 -1.37 -2.77 16.92
N HIS A 45 -1.68 -3.19 18.14
CA HIS A 45 -3.05 -3.37 18.61
C HIS A 45 -3.61 -2.08 19.24
N GLY A 46 -4.90 -2.04 19.54
CA GLY A 46 -5.51 -0.92 20.25
C GLY A 46 -5.66 0.37 19.43
N LEU A 47 -5.52 0.27 18.10
CA LEU A 47 -5.80 1.37 17.18
C LEU A 47 -7.30 1.72 17.19
N SER A 48 -7.63 3.01 17.03
CA SER A 48 -9.01 3.49 17.03
C SER A 48 -9.83 2.84 15.92
N HIS A 49 -11.04 2.37 16.23
CA HIS A 49 -11.99 1.87 15.24
C HIS A 49 -12.42 2.92 14.20
N GLY A 50 -12.24 4.22 14.52
CA GLY A 50 -12.51 5.34 13.63
C GLY A 50 -11.44 5.55 12.55
N THR A 51 -10.28 4.92 12.68
CA THR A 51 -9.11 5.16 11.82
C THR A 51 -9.46 4.96 10.34
N TRP A 52 -9.31 6.01 9.53
CA TRP A 52 -9.49 5.92 8.07
C TRP A 52 -8.15 5.85 7.32
N LEU A 53 -7.07 6.37 7.92
CA LEU A 53 -5.71 6.28 7.41
C LEU A 53 -4.77 5.72 8.47
N LEU A 54 -4.05 4.65 8.11
CA LEU A 54 -3.01 4.06 8.93
C LEU A 54 -1.71 4.02 8.14
N ASP A 55 -0.70 4.73 8.65
CA ASP A 55 0.64 4.71 8.10
C ASP A 55 1.59 3.87 8.95
N LEU A 56 2.03 2.73 8.42
CA LEU A 56 3.00 1.81 9.00
C LEU A 56 4.28 1.76 8.15
N GLY A 57 4.54 2.78 7.34
CA GLY A 57 5.71 2.85 6.48
C GLY A 57 7.04 2.85 7.25
N GLY A 58 8.08 2.26 6.65
CA GLY A 58 9.43 2.29 7.23
C GLY A 58 9.60 1.48 8.51
N ASN A 59 8.81 0.42 8.70
CA ASN A 59 8.91 -0.48 9.85
C ASN A 59 9.60 -1.81 9.45
N LEU A 60 9.51 -2.82 10.32
CA LEU A 60 10.19 -4.11 10.19
C LEU A 60 9.17 -5.26 10.07
N LEU A 61 7.98 -4.99 9.51
CA LEU A 61 6.95 -6.01 9.37
C LEU A 61 7.38 -7.05 8.35
N MET A 62 7.46 -8.32 8.77
CA MET A 62 7.78 -9.45 7.88
C MET A 62 6.53 -10.12 7.29
N GLU A 63 5.40 -9.98 7.97
CA GLU A 63 4.10 -10.50 7.56
C GLU A 63 2.95 -9.64 8.09
N VAL A 64 1.82 -9.67 7.37
CA VAL A 64 0.53 -9.21 7.89
C VAL A 64 -0.29 -10.44 8.22
N ARG A 65 -0.53 -10.67 9.51
CA ARG A 65 -1.33 -11.83 9.97
C ARG A 65 -2.82 -11.62 9.69
N SER A 66 -3.53 -12.74 9.58
CA SER A 66 -4.99 -12.71 9.55
C SER A 66 -5.52 -11.95 10.77
N ARG A 67 -6.49 -11.05 10.54
CA ARG A 67 -7.10 -10.19 11.58
C ARG A 67 -6.16 -9.15 12.19
N ALA A 68 -4.99 -8.88 11.61
CA ALA A 68 -4.10 -7.80 12.07
C ALA A 68 -4.81 -6.43 12.13
N PHE A 69 -5.75 -6.19 11.21
CA PHE A 69 -6.56 -4.97 11.14
C PHE A 69 -7.96 -5.12 11.73
N ARG A 70 -8.16 -6.05 12.66
CA ARG A 70 -9.47 -6.28 13.29
C ARG A 70 -9.97 -4.98 13.91
N GLY A 71 -11.20 -4.59 13.55
CA GLY A 71 -11.85 -3.40 14.08
C GLY A 71 -11.61 -2.13 13.26
N LEU A 72 -10.69 -2.14 12.30
CA LEU A 72 -10.42 -0.99 11.41
C LEU A 72 -11.33 -1.01 10.18
N SER A 73 -12.63 -1.15 10.38
CA SER A 73 -13.62 -1.30 9.30
C SER A 73 -13.83 -0.03 8.46
N ARG A 74 -13.32 1.12 8.94
CA ARG A 74 -13.38 2.41 8.23
C ARG A 74 -12.08 2.75 7.50
N LEU A 75 -11.10 1.85 7.52
CA LEU A 75 -9.79 2.10 6.92
C LEU A 75 -9.89 2.16 5.40
N ARG A 76 -9.55 3.32 4.84
CA ARG A 76 -9.54 3.58 3.40
C ARG A 76 -8.11 3.61 2.86
N HIS A 77 -7.15 4.09 3.67
CA HIS A 77 -5.74 4.23 3.26
C HIS A 77 -4.86 3.42 4.21
N LEU A 78 -4.08 2.49 3.65
CA LEU A 78 -3.13 1.67 4.38
C LEU A 78 -1.76 1.73 3.72
N TYR A 79 -0.80 2.27 4.46
CA TYR A 79 0.58 2.38 3.99
C TYR A 79 1.47 1.39 4.73
N LEU A 80 2.06 0.46 3.99
CA LEU A 80 2.97 -0.59 4.44
C LEU A 80 4.28 -0.56 3.65
N HIS A 81 4.58 0.55 2.98
CA HIS A 81 5.79 0.72 2.18
C HIS A 81 7.06 0.63 3.04
N ALA A 82 8.19 0.30 2.44
CA ALA A 82 9.48 0.21 3.15
C ALA A 82 9.41 -0.69 4.41
N ASN A 83 8.84 -1.88 4.26
CA ASN A 83 8.82 -2.94 5.27
C ASN A 83 9.58 -4.18 4.75
N GLN A 84 9.42 -5.33 5.41
CA GLN A 84 10.10 -6.58 5.04
C GLN A 84 9.11 -7.68 4.62
N LEU A 85 7.93 -7.29 4.12
CA LEU A 85 6.87 -8.22 3.75
C LEU A 85 7.33 -9.12 2.61
N ARG A 86 7.09 -10.43 2.73
CA ARG A 86 7.49 -11.44 1.73
C ARG A 86 6.36 -11.91 0.82
N ALA A 87 5.12 -11.72 1.26
CA ALA A 87 3.93 -12.17 0.54
C ALA A 87 2.70 -11.39 1.02
N VAL A 88 1.71 -11.26 0.14
CA VAL A 88 0.35 -10.84 0.52
C VAL A 88 -0.51 -12.10 0.62
N ARG A 89 -0.74 -12.54 1.86
CA ARG A 89 -1.39 -13.83 2.13
C ARG A 89 -2.92 -13.74 2.14
N HIS A 90 -3.58 -14.84 1.79
CA HIS A 90 -5.02 -14.98 1.95
C HIS A 90 -5.47 -14.66 3.39
N GLY A 91 -6.53 -13.86 3.54
CA GLY A 91 -7.08 -13.47 4.83
C GLY A 91 -6.33 -12.35 5.58
N SER A 92 -5.17 -11.91 5.10
CA SER A 92 -4.43 -10.78 5.72
C SER A 92 -5.17 -9.44 5.62
N LEU A 93 -5.96 -9.27 4.54
CA LEU A 93 -6.71 -8.04 4.22
C LEU A 93 -8.24 -8.23 4.27
N SER A 94 -8.73 -9.35 4.82
CA SER A 94 -10.16 -9.70 4.79
C SER A 94 -11.09 -8.76 5.55
N MET A 95 -10.54 -7.92 6.44
CA MET A 95 -11.30 -7.00 7.27
C MET A 95 -11.36 -5.58 6.67
N LEU A 96 -10.88 -5.39 5.44
CA LEU A 96 -10.70 -4.07 4.81
C LEU A 96 -11.56 -3.90 3.53
N PRO A 97 -12.88 -4.09 3.57
CA PRO A 97 -13.72 -4.07 2.36
C PRO A 97 -13.81 -2.70 1.66
N VAL A 98 -13.60 -1.62 2.43
CA VAL A 98 -13.68 -0.22 1.96
C VAL A 98 -12.31 0.40 1.70
N LEU A 99 -11.25 -0.42 1.62
CA LEU A 99 -9.90 0.05 1.34
C LEU A 99 -9.83 0.61 -0.09
N GLU A 100 -9.32 1.83 -0.22
CA GLU A 100 -9.18 2.54 -1.48
C GLU A 100 -7.72 2.57 -1.94
N ALA A 101 -6.79 2.78 -1.02
CA ALA A 101 -5.36 2.85 -1.31
C ALA A 101 -4.57 1.86 -0.44
N LEU A 102 -3.84 0.96 -1.10
CA LEU A 102 -2.90 0.04 -0.46
C LEU A 102 -1.50 0.24 -1.04
N GLN A 103 -0.57 0.72 -0.20
CA GLN A 103 0.83 0.93 -0.57
C GLN A 103 1.71 -0.16 0.03
N LEU A 104 2.27 -1.03 -0.80
CA LEU A 104 3.18 -2.12 -0.44
C LEU A 104 4.55 -1.98 -1.12
N GLY A 105 4.85 -0.80 -1.67
CA GLY A 105 6.11 -0.53 -2.35
C GLY A 105 7.34 -0.74 -1.45
N GLN A 106 8.49 -1.01 -2.07
CA GLN A 106 9.77 -1.19 -1.36
C GLN A 106 9.69 -2.25 -0.24
N ASN A 107 9.09 -3.39 -0.54
CA ASN A 107 9.09 -4.58 0.31
C ASN A 107 9.87 -5.71 -0.36
N ASN A 108 9.77 -6.93 0.15
CA ASN A 108 10.43 -8.12 -0.42
C ASN A 108 9.39 -9.13 -0.94
N ILE A 109 8.26 -8.64 -1.48
CA ILE A 109 7.12 -9.49 -1.85
C ILE A 109 7.48 -10.30 -3.09
N THR A 110 7.37 -11.63 -3.00
CA THR A 110 7.63 -12.56 -4.12
C THR A 110 6.35 -13.10 -4.75
N HIS A 111 5.23 -13.08 -4.03
CA HIS A 111 3.93 -13.54 -4.52
C HIS A 111 2.75 -12.91 -3.75
N ILE A 112 1.59 -12.97 -4.39
CA ILE A 112 0.30 -12.58 -3.85
C ILE A 112 -0.63 -13.79 -4.01
N ASP A 113 -1.24 -14.26 -2.92
CA ASP A 113 -2.17 -15.39 -3.00
C ASP A 113 -3.39 -15.03 -3.84
N THR A 114 -3.94 -16.02 -4.57
CA THR A 114 -5.00 -15.82 -5.57
C THR A 114 -6.22 -15.06 -5.04
N GLU A 115 -6.56 -15.22 -3.77
CA GLU A 115 -7.73 -14.59 -3.13
C GLU A 115 -7.37 -13.51 -2.11
N ALA A 116 -6.10 -13.14 -2.00
CA ALA A 116 -5.66 -12.17 -0.99
C ALA A 116 -6.26 -10.77 -1.21
N LEU A 117 -6.53 -10.40 -2.47
CA LEU A 117 -7.08 -9.10 -2.85
C LEU A 117 -8.60 -9.12 -3.06
N ALA A 118 -9.23 -10.30 -3.03
CA ALA A 118 -10.67 -10.44 -3.26
C ALA A 118 -11.56 -9.60 -2.32
N PRO A 119 -11.21 -9.37 -1.04
CA PRO A 119 -12.00 -8.52 -0.14
C PRO A 119 -11.97 -7.03 -0.50
N LEU A 120 -11.03 -6.56 -1.33
CA LEU A 120 -10.75 -5.13 -1.54
C LEU A 120 -11.61 -4.53 -2.66
N HIS A 121 -12.92 -4.50 -2.46
CA HIS A 121 -13.89 -4.11 -3.50
C HIS A 121 -13.77 -2.64 -3.93
N SER A 122 -13.33 -1.77 -3.02
CA SER A 122 -13.20 -0.32 -3.23
C SER A 122 -11.81 0.13 -3.71
N LEU A 123 -10.89 -0.81 -3.99
CA LEU A 123 -9.49 -0.47 -4.23
C LEU A 123 -9.30 0.28 -5.56
N THR A 124 -8.81 1.51 -5.47
CA THR A 124 -8.50 2.37 -6.61
C THR A 124 -6.99 2.52 -6.81
N LEU A 125 -6.18 2.24 -5.78
CA LEU A 125 -4.73 2.26 -5.87
C LEU A 125 -4.11 1.03 -5.19
N LEU A 126 -3.23 0.36 -5.92
CA LEU A 126 -2.38 -0.71 -5.40
C LEU A 126 -0.92 -0.45 -5.81
N GLY A 127 -0.11 -0.05 -4.83
CA GLY A 127 1.32 0.14 -5.00
C GLY A 127 2.10 -1.12 -4.65
N LEU A 128 2.89 -1.63 -5.59
CA LEU A 128 3.75 -2.80 -5.46
C LEU A 128 5.14 -2.53 -6.02
N GLU A 129 5.52 -1.28 -6.26
CA GLU A 129 6.81 -0.97 -6.86
C GLU A 129 7.99 -1.41 -5.98
N GLY A 130 9.13 -1.73 -6.59
CA GLY A 130 10.35 -2.08 -5.84
C GLY A 130 10.21 -3.33 -4.96
N ASN A 131 9.50 -4.35 -5.46
CA ASN A 131 9.37 -5.65 -4.80
C ASN A 131 10.15 -6.74 -5.57
N GLN A 132 9.93 -8.01 -5.25
CA GLN A 132 10.60 -9.17 -5.88
C GLN A 132 9.60 -10.04 -6.68
N LEU A 133 8.56 -9.42 -7.24
CA LEU A 133 7.55 -10.12 -8.02
C LEU A 133 8.12 -10.50 -9.39
N GLN A 134 8.07 -11.79 -9.72
CA GLN A 134 8.47 -12.28 -11.04
C GLN A 134 7.25 -12.56 -11.92
N HIS A 135 6.11 -12.90 -11.32
CA HIS A 135 4.90 -13.30 -12.03
C HIS A 135 3.66 -12.69 -11.38
N LEU A 136 2.65 -12.37 -12.18
CA LEU A 136 1.31 -12.05 -11.69
C LEU A 136 0.30 -13.00 -12.32
N LYS A 137 -0.43 -13.73 -11.47
CA LYS A 137 -1.54 -14.56 -11.94
C LYS A 137 -2.71 -13.67 -12.29
N PHE A 138 -3.23 -13.78 -13.51
CA PHE A 138 -4.44 -13.09 -13.94
C PHE A 138 -5.60 -13.23 -12.94
N LYS A 139 -5.76 -14.43 -12.37
CA LYS A 139 -6.81 -14.72 -11.37
C LYS A 139 -6.73 -13.85 -10.12
N THR A 140 -5.54 -13.48 -9.67
CA THR A 140 -5.34 -12.61 -8.49
C THR A 140 -5.97 -11.22 -8.68
N PHE A 141 -6.07 -10.76 -9.93
CA PHE A 141 -6.62 -9.45 -10.29
C PHE A 141 -8.03 -9.53 -10.89
N LEU A 142 -8.64 -10.72 -10.95
CA LEU A 142 -10.01 -10.86 -11.46
C LEU A 142 -11.02 -10.14 -10.57
N SER A 143 -10.85 -10.29 -9.24
CA SER A 143 -11.75 -9.74 -8.23
C SER A 143 -11.61 -8.23 -8.01
N LEU A 144 -10.51 -7.63 -8.47
CA LEU A 144 -10.35 -6.19 -8.44
C LEU A 144 -11.17 -5.56 -9.58
N HIS A 145 -11.77 -4.40 -9.32
CA HIS A 145 -12.35 -3.52 -10.33
C HIS A 145 -11.24 -2.86 -11.16
N THR A 146 -10.43 -3.68 -11.85
CA THR A 146 -9.17 -3.29 -12.49
C THR A 146 -9.30 -2.20 -13.55
N ALA A 147 -10.49 -1.98 -14.10
CA ALA A 147 -10.72 -0.90 -15.07
C ALA A 147 -10.58 0.51 -14.44
N GLY A 148 -10.62 0.63 -13.10
CA GLY A 148 -10.41 1.88 -12.36
C GLY A 148 -9.35 1.79 -11.27
N THR A 149 -8.60 0.68 -11.18
CA THR A 149 -7.52 0.53 -10.20
C THR A 149 -6.17 0.88 -10.82
N HIS A 150 -5.55 1.94 -10.32
CA HIS A 150 -4.18 2.31 -10.61
C HIS A 150 -3.20 1.33 -9.96
N LEU A 151 -2.38 0.65 -10.78
CA LEU A 151 -1.38 -0.31 -10.31
C LEU A 151 0.04 0.25 -10.52
N GLN A 152 0.83 0.31 -9.46
CA GLN A 152 2.24 0.70 -9.52
C GLN A 152 3.10 -0.57 -9.42
N LEU A 153 3.71 -0.98 -10.53
CA LEU A 153 4.38 -2.29 -10.67
C LEU A 153 5.87 -2.17 -11.01
N ALA A 154 6.40 -0.96 -11.13
CA ALA A 154 7.79 -0.69 -11.51
C ALA A 154 8.80 -1.32 -10.53
N GLY A 155 10.04 -1.54 -10.98
CA GLY A 155 11.11 -2.02 -10.10
C GLY A 155 10.91 -3.44 -9.55
N ASN A 156 10.23 -4.31 -10.29
CA ASN A 156 10.10 -5.74 -9.98
C ASN A 156 10.80 -6.59 -11.07
N PRO A 157 11.37 -7.76 -10.74
CA PRO A 157 12.06 -8.65 -11.68
C PRO A 157 11.09 -9.46 -12.56
N TRP A 158 10.24 -8.77 -13.33
CA TRP A 158 9.17 -9.38 -14.11
C TRP A 158 9.67 -10.39 -15.15
N ASN A 159 9.06 -11.56 -15.17
CA ASN A 159 9.14 -12.52 -16.26
C ASN A 159 7.95 -12.30 -17.21
N CYS A 160 8.24 -11.99 -18.47
CA CYS A 160 7.23 -11.62 -19.47
C CYS A 160 6.50 -12.84 -20.04
N ASP A 161 5.61 -13.43 -19.25
CA ASP A 161 4.80 -14.57 -19.65
C ASP A 161 3.37 -14.18 -20.09
N CYS A 162 2.60 -15.19 -20.50
CA CYS A 162 1.21 -15.03 -20.96
C CYS A 162 0.25 -14.57 -19.85
N ASP A 163 0.52 -14.88 -18.59
CA ASP A 163 -0.36 -14.47 -17.49
C ASP A 163 -0.16 -13.00 -17.17
N LEU A 164 1.08 -12.54 -17.17
CA LEU A 164 1.41 -11.13 -17.05
C LEU A 164 0.80 -10.33 -18.21
N HIS A 165 0.88 -10.86 -19.43
CA HIS A 165 0.21 -10.26 -20.59
C HIS A 165 -1.30 -10.08 -20.36
N ARG A 166 -2.01 -11.10 -19.84
CA ARG A 166 -3.46 -11.03 -19.56
C ARG A 166 -3.80 -10.00 -18.48
N VAL A 167 -2.97 -9.89 -17.44
CA VAL A 167 -3.14 -8.86 -16.40
C VAL A 167 -3.11 -7.47 -17.04
N PHE A 168 -2.13 -7.21 -17.90
CA PHE A 168 -2.01 -5.91 -18.58
C PHE A 168 -3.05 -5.69 -19.67
N SER A 169 -3.49 -6.71 -20.41
CA SER A 169 -4.61 -6.59 -21.35
C SER A 169 -5.92 -6.18 -20.67
N LYS A 170 -6.07 -6.46 -19.36
CA LYS A 170 -7.20 -6.01 -18.54
C LYS A 170 -7.06 -4.55 -18.09
N LEU A 171 -5.82 -4.05 -17.99
CA LEU A 171 -5.48 -2.72 -17.47
C LEU A 171 -5.34 -1.66 -18.57
N LEU A 172 -4.97 -2.08 -19.78
CA LEU A 172 -4.74 -1.20 -20.93
C LEU A 172 -5.40 -1.79 -22.17
N SER A 173 -6.28 -1.02 -22.81
CA SER A 173 -6.74 -1.23 -24.19
C SER A 173 -5.65 -0.86 -25.20
N VAL A 174 -4.42 -1.36 -25.03
CA VAL A 174 -3.27 -1.05 -25.91
C VAL A 174 -2.54 -2.34 -26.33
N PRO A 175 -2.27 -2.55 -27.63
CA PRO A 175 -1.59 -3.75 -28.11
C PRO A 175 -0.09 -3.71 -27.77
N TRP A 176 0.41 -4.81 -27.21
CA TRP A 176 1.82 -5.04 -26.94
C TRP A 176 2.65 -5.05 -28.24
N ARG A 177 3.78 -4.34 -28.26
CA ARG A 177 4.87 -4.59 -29.22
C ARG A 177 6.07 -5.16 -28.48
N SER A 178 6.40 -6.42 -28.74
CA SER A 178 7.66 -7.00 -28.32
C SER A 178 8.79 -6.32 -29.11
N ARG A 179 9.71 -5.65 -28.43
CA ARG A 179 10.94 -5.16 -29.05
C ARG A 179 12.05 -6.16 -28.75
N THR A 180 12.19 -7.17 -29.61
CA THR A 180 13.40 -8.01 -29.62
C THR A 180 14.55 -7.20 -30.20
N SER A 181 15.35 -6.57 -29.35
CA SER A 181 16.67 -6.07 -29.73
C SER A 181 17.71 -7.09 -29.27
N ALA A 182 18.24 -7.84 -30.23
CA ALA A 182 19.37 -8.74 -30.01
C ALA A 182 20.57 -7.91 -29.54
N THR A 183 21.05 -8.15 -28.31
CA THR A 183 22.45 -8.07 -27.80
C THR A 183 22.57 -7.86 -26.28
N THR A 184 21.49 -7.96 -25.50
CA THR A 184 21.59 -8.03 -24.03
C THR A 184 20.54 -9.01 -23.50
N THR A 185 20.93 -9.93 -22.60
CA THR A 185 20.12 -10.99 -21.97
C THR A 185 19.03 -10.46 -21.00
N SER A 186 18.41 -9.32 -21.30
CA SER A 186 17.30 -8.77 -20.53
C SER A 186 16.04 -8.79 -21.39
N TYR A 187 15.12 -9.71 -21.08
CA TYR A 187 13.75 -9.65 -21.57
C TYR A 187 13.03 -8.54 -20.80
N SER A 188 13.32 -7.28 -21.12
CA SER A 188 12.50 -6.17 -20.66
C SER A 188 11.16 -6.31 -21.34
N CYS A 189 10.09 -6.63 -20.60
CA CYS A 189 8.76 -6.34 -21.10
C CYS A 189 8.76 -4.85 -21.44
N GLY A 190 8.13 -4.44 -22.54
CA GLY A 190 8.04 -3.03 -22.92
C GLY A 190 7.20 -2.24 -21.91
N PHE A 191 7.71 -2.03 -20.71
CA PHE A 191 7.20 -1.13 -19.68
C PHE A 191 7.80 0.26 -19.91
N GLY A 192 7.72 0.77 -21.15
CA GLY A 192 8.08 2.16 -21.39
C GLY A 192 7.17 3.01 -20.52
N ASP A 193 7.71 3.50 -19.41
CA ASP A 193 7.15 4.55 -18.58
C ASP A 193 5.65 4.38 -18.26
N ILE A 194 5.26 3.21 -17.73
CA ILE A 194 3.94 3.04 -17.13
C ILE A 194 3.96 3.67 -15.72
N GLU A 195 4.24 4.96 -15.65
CA GLU A 195 3.57 5.84 -14.68
C GLU A 195 2.14 5.99 -15.24
N ILE A 196 1.18 5.22 -14.72
CA ILE A 196 -0.24 5.46 -15.03
C ILE A 196 -0.68 6.70 -14.26
N GLU A 197 -0.07 7.85 -14.51
CA GLU A 197 -0.56 9.11 -13.97
C GLU A 197 -1.90 9.42 -14.68
N HIS A 198 -3.00 9.06 -14.03
CA HIS A 198 -4.33 9.44 -14.48
C HIS A 198 -4.46 10.96 -14.27
N ARG A 199 -4.52 11.70 -15.37
CA ARG A 199 -5.11 13.03 -15.38
C ARG A 199 -6.62 12.94 -15.14
#